data_AF-A0A484MYR2-F1
#
_entry.id   AF-A0A484MYR2-F1
#
_cell.length_a   1.000
_cell.length_b   1.000
_cell.length_c   1.000
_cell.angle_alpha   90.00
_cell.angle_beta   90.00
_cell.angle_gamma   90.00
#
_symmetry.space_group_name_H-M   'P 1'
#
loop_
_entity.id
_entity.type
_entity.pdbx_description
1 polymer ?
#
loop_
_entity_poly.entity_id
_entity_poly.type
_entity_poly.pdbx_seq_one_letter_code
_entity_poly.pdbx_strand_id
1 'polypeptide(L)'
;MEEFEKGQTKAASEEISREVKTLIDSHDLDSLKQLQLLILGRLQDSNAVLSHFNDYSEHCFAEVSADFSRNTRLFKTMKADLDYIFQKLRSMKAKILSTYPDALQDEATIQALDHRPDLEIPQ
;
A
#
# COMPACT_ATOMS: atom_id res chain seq x y z
N MET A 1 -32.87 -37.50 64.21
CA MET A 1 -32.13 -36.22 64.16
C MET A 1 -31.42 -36.08 62.82
N GLU A 2 -30.64 -37.08 62.39
CA GLU A 2 -29.97 -37.09 61.07
C GLU A 2 -30.91 -36.93 59.86
N GLU A 3 -32.08 -37.59 59.82
CA GLU A 3 -33.01 -37.43 58.68
C GLU A 3 -33.58 -36.01 58.56
N PHE A 4 -33.72 -35.30 59.69
CA PHE A 4 -34.22 -33.93 59.72
C PHE A 4 -33.16 -32.93 59.23
N GLU A 5 -31.90 -33.12 59.62
CA GLU A 5 -30.76 -32.34 59.09
C GLU A 5 -30.51 -32.59 57.60
N LYS A 6 -30.66 -33.85 57.16
CA LYS A 6 -30.57 -34.21 55.74
C LYS A 6 -31.70 -33.59 54.91
N GLY A 7 -32.89 -33.44 55.49
CA GLY A 7 -34.01 -32.70 54.89
C GLY A 7 -33.74 -31.20 54.75
N GLN A 8 -33.18 -30.56 55.80
CA GLN A 8 -32.85 -29.14 55.78
C GLN A 8 -31.72 -28.80 54.80
N THR A 9 -30.68 -29.62 54.74
CA THR A 9 -29.57 -29.44 53.79
C THR A 9 -30.04 -29.57 52.34
N LYS A 10 -30.95 -30.51 52.05
CA LYS A 10 -31.57 -30.65 50.74
C LYS A 10 -32.41 -29.42 50.37
N ALA A 11 -33.25 -28.93 51.29
CA ALA A 11 -34.06 -27.74 51.07
C ALA A 11 -33.20 -26.48 50.83
N ALA A 12 -32.12 -26.31 51.60
CA ALA A 12 -31.17 -25.22 51.40
C ALA A 12 -30.47 -25.31 50.04
N SER A 13 -30.08 -26.52 49.61
CA SER A 13 -29.50 -26.74 48.28
C SER A 13 -30.50 -26.44 47.15
N GLU A 14 -31.78 -26.77 47.32
CA GLU A 14 -32.84 -26.48 46.35
C GLU A 14 -33.16 -24.98 46.26
N GLU A 15 -33.06 -24.25 47.37
CA GLU A 15 -33.22 -22.80 47.41
C GLU A 15 -32.04 -22.09 46.71
N ILE A 16 -30.81 -22.47 47.05
CA ILE A 16 -29.60 -21.94 46.39
C ILE A 16 -29.64 -22.22 44.90
N SER A 17 -30.03 -23.43 44.48
CA SER A 17 -30.11 -23.76 43.05
C SER A 17 -31.18 -22.96 42.32
N ARG A 18 -32.26 -22.55 43.00
CA ARG A 18 -33.29 -21.67 42.42
C ARG A 18 -32.76 -20.24 42.25
N GLU A 19 -32.15 -19.68 43.28
CA GLU A 19 -31.54 -18.34 43.21
C GLU A 19 -30.42 -18.27 42.18
N VAL A 20 -29.56 -19.29 42.09
CA VAL A 20 -28.52 -19.32 41.04
C VAL A 20 -29.13 -19.34 39.63
N LYS A 21 -30.31 -19.91 39.46
CA LYS A 21 -31.01 -19.95 38.18
C LYS A 21 -31.67 -18.61 37.81
N THR A 22 -31.98 -17.75 38.79
CA THR A 22 -32.50 -16.40 38.53
C THR A 22 -31.40 -15.40 38.16
N LEU A 23 -30.14 -15.70 38.50
CA LEU A 23 -28.99 -14.85 38.16
C LEU A 23 -28.67 -14.79 36.66
N ILE A 24 -29.14 -15.76 35.87
CA ILE A 24 -28.89 -15.81 34.42
C ILE A 24 -30.23 -15.72 33.71
N ASP A 25 -30.44 -14.61 33.00
CA ASP A 25 -31.56 -14.47 32.09
C ASP A 25 -31.26 -15.24 30.79
N SER A 26 -32.04 -16.29 30.52
CA SER A 26 -31.86 -17.12 29.33
C SER A 26 -32.15 -16.39 28.03
N HIS A 27 -33.05 -15.40 28.06
CA HIS A 27 -33.39 -14.60 26.89
C HIS A 27 -32.25 -13.64 26.52
N ASP A 28 -31.58 -13.04 27.51
CA ASP A 28 -30.38 -12.24 27.29
C ASP A 28 -29.22 -13.08 26.76
N LEU A 29 -29.06 -14.31 27.25
CA LEU A 29 -28.04 -15.25 26.74
C LEU A 29 -28.30 -15.62 25.27
N ASP A 30 -29.56 -15.90 24.92
CA ASP A 30 -29.94 -16.19 23.54
C ASP A 30 -29.77 -14.95 22.64
N SER A 31 -30.15 -13.77 23.13
CA SER A 31 -29.95 -12.50 22.42
C SER A 31 -28.47 -12.21 22.16
N LEU A 32 -27.61 -12.44 23.16
CA LEU A 32 -26.16 -12.31 23.04
C LEU A 32 -25.61 -13.28 21.98
N LYS A 33 -26.07 -14.52 21.98
CA LYS A 33 -25.68 -15.52 20.98
C LYS A 33 -26.09 -15.09 19.57
N GLN A 34 -27.32 -14.59 19.39
CA GLN A 34 -27.78 -14.09 18.09
C GLN A 34 -26.93 -12.91 17.61
N LEU A 35 -26.61 -11.97 18.50
CA LEU A 35 -25.75 -10.83 18.18
C LEU A 35 -24.34 -11.28 17.77
N GLN A 36 -23.76 -12.26 18.47
CA GLN A 36 -22.46 -12.83 18.12
C GLN A 36 -22.47 -13.50 16.75
N LEU A 37 -23.53 -14.24 16.41
CA LEU A 37 -23.67 -14.85 15.08
C LEU A 37 -23.79 -13.80 13.98
N LEU A 38 -24.53 -12.71 14.23
CA LEU A 38 -24.64 -11.60 13.29
C LEU A 38 -23.29 -10.88 13.10
N ILE A 39 -22.55 -10.64 14.19
CA ILE A 39 -21.20 -10.07 14.12
C ILE A 39 -20.27 -11.00 13.32
N LEU A 40 -20.30 -12.30 13.59
CA LEU A 40 -19.50 -13.29 12.89
C LEU A 40 -19.79 -13.28 11.39
N GLY A 41 -21.07 -13.31 11.00
CA GLY A 41 -21.47 -13.24 9.58
C GLY A 41 -20.95 -11.97 8.89
N ARG A 42 -21.11 -10.80 9.53
CA ARG A 42 -20.61 -9.53 8.97
C ARG A 42 -19.08 -9.51 8.83
N LEU A 43 -18.35 -10.10 9.78
CA LEU A 43 -16.89 -10.21 9.71
C LEU A 43 -16.46 -11.16 8.59
N GLN A 44 -17.18 -12.28 8.40
CA GLN A 44 -16.93 -13.21 7.31
C GLN A 44 -17.17 -12.55 5.94
N ASP A 45 -18.30 -11.85 5.79
CA ASP A 45 -18.63 -11.11 4.56
C ASP A 45 -17.56 -10.05 4.26
N SER A 46 -17.14 -9.27 5.26
CA SER A 46 -16.09 -8.26 5.11
C SER A 46 -14.76 -8.89 4.71
N ASN A 47 -14.41 -10.04 5.28
CA ASN A 47 -13.16 -10.73 4.98
C ASN A 47 -13.17 -11.27 3.53
N ALA A 48 -14.31 -11.80 3.07
CA ALA A 48 -14.47 -12.24 1.68
C ALA A 48 -14.27 -11.08 0.69
N VAL A 49 -14.85 -9.91 0.97
CA VAL A 49 -14.68 -8.71 0.14
C VAL A 49 -13.22 -8.24 0.12
N LEU A 50 -12.55 -8.21 1.29
CA LEU A 50 -11.15 -7.82 1.37
C LEU A 50 -10.23 -8.80 0.65
N SER A 51 -10.51 -10.10 0.72
CA SER A 51 -9.74 -11.13 0.01
C SER A 51 -9.84 -10.93 -1.50
N HIS A 52 -11.06 -10.75 -2.02
CA HIS A 52 -11.27 -10.45 -3.44
C HIS A 52 -10.60 -9.13 -3.87
N PHE A 53 -10.66 -8.09 -3.02
CA PHE A 53 -9.98 -6.83 -3.29
C PHE A 53 -8.46 -7.00 -3.36
N ASN A 54 -7.87 -7.77 -2.45
CA ASN A 54 -6.44 -8.05 -2.45
C ASN A 54 -6.03 -8.74 -3.76
N ASP A 55 -6.72 -9.82 -4.13
CA ASP A 55 -6.45 -10.56 -5.37
C ASP A 55 -6.57 -9.65 -6.61
N TYR A 56 -7.64 -8.85 -6.68
CA TYR A 56 -7.85 -7.91 -7.77
C TYR A 56 -6.74 -6.85 -7.83
N SER A 57 -6.38 -6.28 -6.68
CA SER A 57 -5.35 -5.24 -6.60
C SER A 57 -3.97 -5.76 -7.00
N GLU A 58 -3.65 -7.00 -6.64
CA GLU A 58 -2.42 -7.67 -7.04
C GLU A 58 -2.38 -7.88 -8.56
N HIS A 59 -3.48 -8.36 -9.14
CA HIS A 59 -3.60 -8.52 -10.60
C HIS A 59 -3.42 -7.19 -11.35
N CYS A 60 -4.14 -6.14 -10.95
CA CYS A 60 -4.00 -4.82 -11.56
C CYS A 60 -2.57 -4.28 -11.45
N PHE A 61 -1.92 -4.47 -10.30
CA PHE A 61 -0.53 -4.05 -10.12
C PHE A 61 0.41 -4.83 -11.04
N ALA A 62 0.26 -6.15 -11.12
CA ALA A 62 1.10 -7.00 -11.96
C ALA A 62 0.99 -6.62 -13.44
N GLU A 63 -0.22 -6.30 -13.94
CA GLU A 63 -0.44 -5.86 -15.32
C GLU A 63 0.32 -4.58 -15.67
N VAL A 64 0.36 -3.58 -14.78
CA VAL A 64 0.96 -2.26 -15.10
C VAL A 64 2.42 -2.13 -14.68
N SER A 65 2.86 -2.88 -13.67
CA SER A 65 4.22 -2.75 -13.09
C SER A 65 5.34 -3.02 -14.10
N ALA A 66 5.15 -4.02 -14.97
CA ALA A 66 6.12 -4.40 -15.99
C ALA A 66 6.29 -3.29 -17.04
N ASP A 67 5.18 -2.67 -17.45
CA ASP A 67 5.18 -1.56 -18.40
C ASP A 67 5.83 -0.31 -17.81
N PHE A 68 5.54 0.03 -16.55
CA PHE A 68 6.23 1.14 -15.88
C PHE A 68 7.74 0.92 -15.78
N SER A 69 8.16 -0.30 -15.42
CA SER A 69 9.57 -0.67 -15.36
C SER A 69 10.25 -0.54 -16.73
N ARG A 70 9.61 -1.08 -17.79
CA ARG A 70 10.08 -0.98 -19.17
C ARG A 70 10.20 0.47 -19.63
N ASN A 71 9.16 1.27 -19.43
CA ASN A 71 9.13 2.66 -19.86
C ASN A 71 10.16 3.50 -19.11
N THR A 72 10.33 3.27 -17.80
CA THR A 72 11.35 3.95 -16.99
C THR A 72 12.76 3.63 -17.50
N ARG A 73 13.03 2.36 -17.87
CA ARG A 73 14.31 1.98 -18.47
C ARG A 73 14.54 2.68 -19.81
N LEU A 74 13.52 2.72 -20.67
CA LEU A 74 13.59 3.41 -21.96
C LEU A 74 13.91 4.89 -21.79
N PHE A 75 13.22 5.60 -20.89
CA PHE A 75 13.49 7.01 -20.62
C PHE A 75 14.92 7.26 -20.12
N LYS A 76 15.46 6.37 -19.29
CA LYS A 76 16.87 6.47 -18.85
C LYS A 76 17.84 6.32 -20.03
N THR A 77 17.58 5.37 -20.93
CA THR A 77 18.40 5.21 -22.14
C THR A 77 18.28 6.42 -23.06
N MET A 78 17.07 6.91 -23.34
CA MET A 78 16.87 8.10 -24.17
C MET A 78 17.55 9.34 -23.59
N LYS A 79 17.50 9.53 -22.26
CA LYS A 79 18.25 10.59 -21.60
C LYS A 79 19.75 10.46 -21.87
N ALA A 80 20.33 9.28 -21.64
CA ALA A 80 21.76 9.05 -21.86
C ALA A 80 22.18 9.29 -23.32
N ASP A 81 21.35 8.87 -24.28
CA ASP A 81 21.59 9.12 -25.70
C ASP A 81 21.58 10.61 -26.03
N LEU A 82 20.61 11.36 -25.51
CA LEU A 82 20.56 12.81 -25.68
C LEU A 82 21.79 13.46 -25.05
N ASP A 83 22.15 13.09 -23.82
CA ASP A 83 23.33 13.60 -23.12
C ASP A 83 24.62 13.39 -23.94
N TYR A 84 24.77 12.21 -24.55
CA TYR A 84 25.87 11.92 -25.47
C TYR A 84 25.84 12.80 -26.73
N ILE A 85 24.68 12.96 -27.38
CA ILE A 85 24.53 13.83 -28.56
C ILE A 85 24.94 15.26 -28.24
N PHE A 86 24.45 15.82 -27.13
CA PHE A 86 24.79 17.18 -26.71
C PHE A 86 26.27 17.33 -26.39
N GLN A 87 26.89 16.34 -25.71
CA GLN A 87 28.32 16.35 -25.47
C GLN A 87 29.13 16.34 -26.78
N LYS A 88 28.71 15.55 -27.78
CA LYS A 88 29.35 15.52 -29.10
C LYS A 88 29.20 16.83 -29.84
N LEU A 89 28.01 17.43 -29.84
CA LEU A 89 27.77 18.74 -30.45
C LEU A 89 28.65 19.82 -29.81
N ARG A 90 28.74 19.87 -28.49
CA ARG A 90 29.62 20.81 -27.76
C ARG A 90 31.08 20.61 -28.12
N SER A 91 31.53 19.35 -28.19
CA SER A 91 32.91 19.00 -28.58
C SER A 91 33.22 19.42 -30.03
N MET A 92 32.29 19.21 -30.96
CA MET A 92 32.43 19.63 -32.35
C MET A 92 32.47 21.15 -32.47
N LYS A 93 31.57 21.85 -31.78
CA LYS A 93 31.52 23.32 -31.74
C LYS A 93 32.84 23.90 -31.24
N ALA A 94 33.37 23.38 -30.13
CA ALA A 94 34.66 23.81 -29.57
C ALA A 94 35.82 23.64 -30.57
N LYS A 95 35.86 22.52 -31.30
CA LYS A 95 36.87 22.29 -32.35
C LYS A 95 36.74 23.27 -33.50
N ILE A 96 35.52 23.56 -33.95
CA ILE A 96 35.27 24.53 -35.03
C ILE A 96 35.74 25.92 -34.60
N LEU A 97 35.34 26.40 -33.42
CA LEU A 97 35.77 27.70 -32.89
C LEU A 97 37.29 27.80 -32.73
N SER A 98 37.93 26.73 -32.28
CA SER A 98 39.40 26.68 -32.18
C SER A 98 40.10 26.76 -33.55
N THR A 99 39.47 26.31 -34.63
CA THR A 99 40.07 26.27 -35.97
C THR A 99 39.68 27.49 -36.80
N TYR A 100 38.46 27.98 -36.63
CA TYR A 100 37.85 29.08 -37.36
C TYR A 100 37.05 29.96 -36.39
N PRO A 101 37.71 30.95 -35.75
CA PRO A 101 37.09 31.78 -34.71
C PRO A 101 35.87 32.57 -35.21
N ASP A 102 35.87 32.94 -36.48
CA ASP A 102 34.82 33.77 -37.08
C ASP A 102 33.63 32.96 -37.64
N ALA A 103 33.65 31.63 -37.52
CA ALA A 103 32.66 30.76 -38.16
C ALA A 103 31.28 30.75 -37.46
N LEU A 104 31.18 31.18 -36.20
CA LEU A 104 29.95 31.15 -35.41
C LEU A 104 29.74 32.50 -34.70
N GLN A 105 29.18 33.47 -35.42
CA GLN A 105 29.03 34.86 -34.93
C GLN A 105 27.81 35.09 -34.00
N ASP A 106 26.94 34.09 -33.79
CA ASP A 106 25.67 34.23 -33.07
C ASP A 106 25.64 33.40 -31.76
N GLU A 107 26.66 33.58 -30.92
CA GLU A 107 26.89 32.76 -29.73
C GLU A 107 25.86 32.97 -28.62
N ALA A 108 25.33 34.20 -28.49
CA ALA A 108 24.42 34.61 -27.42
C ALA A 108 23.05 33.91 -27.51
N THR A 109 22.56 33.65 -28.72
CA THR A 109 21.26 33.02 -28.95
C THR A 109 21.30 31.51 -28.71
N ILE A 110 22.46 30.89 -28.90
CA ILE A 110 22.67 29.43 -28.76
C ILE A 110 23.04 29.03 -27.32
N GLN A 111 23.79 29.86 -26.60
CA GLN A 111 24.12 29.60 -25.19
C GLN A 111 22.88 29.62 -24.28
N ALA A 112 21.88 30.45 -24.60
CA ALA A 112 20.62 30.54 -23.85
C ALA A 112 19.76 29.26 -23.91
N LEU A 113 19.99 28.38 -24.89
CA LEU A 113 19.22 27.14 -25.09
C LEU A 113 19.85 25.90 -24.43
N ASP A 114 21.12 25.98 -24.01
CA ASP A 114 21.93 24.85 -23.54
C ASP A 114 22.19 24.94 -22.01
N HIS A 115 21.18 25.34 -21.25
CA HIS A 115 21.25 25.46 -19.78
C HIS A 115 20.75 24.18 -19.07
N ARG A 116 21.37 23.04 -19.32
CA ARG A 116 21.10 21.82 -18.53
C ARG A 116 22.12 21.72 -17.38
N PRO A 117 21.72 22.03 -16.13
CA PRO A 117 22.62 22.17 -14.99
C PRO A 117 23.30 20.87 -14.55
N ASP A 118 22.79 19.70 -14.97
CA ASP A 118 23.28 18.38 -14.60
C ASP A 118 24.47 17.86 -15.44
N LEU A 119 24.81 18.52 -16.55
CA LEU A 119 25.97 18.17 -17.42
C LEU A 119 27.15 19.14 -17.31
N GLU A 120 27.04 20.21 -16.53
CA GLU A 120 28.11 21.20 -16.34
C GLU A 120 29.11 20.80 -15.25
N ILE A 121 28.84 19.73 -14.49
CA ILE A 121 29.72 19.26 -13.43
C ILE A 121 30.59 18.12 -13.99
N PRO A 122 31.92 18.29 -14.07
CA PRO A 122 32.82 17.18 -14.36
C PRO A 122 32.72 16.14 -13.24
N GLN A 123 32.55 14.85 -13.58
CA GLN A 123 32.86 13.76 -12.66
C GLN A 123 34.37 13.58 -12.52
#